data_AF-A0A354SKG4-F1
#
_entry.id   AF-A0A354SKG4-F1
#
_cell.length_a   1.000
_cell.length_b   1.000
_cell.length_c   1.000
_cell.angle_alpha   90.00
_cell.angle_beta   90.00
_cell.angle_gamma   90.00
#
_symmetry.space_group_name_H-M   'P 1'
#
loop_
_entity.id
_entity.type
_entity.pdbx_description
1 polymer ?
#
loop_
_entity_poly.entity_id
_entity_poly.type
_entity_poly.pdbx_seq_one_letter_code
_entity_poly.pdbx_strand_id
1 'polypeptide(L)'
;QQVLVSISKQMNISDVGKKGFILGNDDDWNYYYSGETGSAQAGLGWVKSYIYDYFSVAVYTESSSSPATVRAGIFQWIRAGWSGINFVQAEHIIKGMKRHSKNLKSILESPNLPPPEQIAATYQWLSSLPPNELVAKYTALQQARLVLAVTSGKIKSPETKKPNALAHPPKEQIIDALMLEYLKIALGKPSLINKQIVLGMN
;
A
#
# COMPACT_ATOMS: atom_id res chain seq x y z
N GLN A 1 -22.06 -19.95 16.96
CA GLN A 1 -21.44 -19.44 15.72
C GLN A 1 -20.55 -18.27 16.10
N GLN A 2 -19.28 -18.30 15.70
CA GLN A 2 -18.32 -17.23 16.04
C GLN A 2 -18.48 -16.08 15.04
N VAL A 3 -18.56 -14.86 15.57
CA VAL A 3 -18.70 -13.63 14.79
C VAL A 3 -17.62 -12.65 15.24
N LEU A 4 -16.83 -12.16 14.28
CA LEU A 4 -15.89 -11.06 14.49
C LEU A 4 -16.44 -9.80 13.82
N VAL A 5 -16.50 -8.71 14.57
CA VAL A 5 -16.91 -7.40 14.06
C VAL A 5 -15.74 -6.44 14.18
N SER A 6 -15.43 -5.76 13.08
CA SER A 6 -14.44 -4.68 13.02
C SER A 6 -15.13 -3.39 12.61
N ILE A 7 -14.89 -2.32 13.38
CA ILE A 7 -15.43 -0.99 13.12
C ILE A 7 -14.26 -0.03 13.03
N SER A 8 -14.25 0.81 12.01
CA SER A 8 -13.21 1.82 11.80
C SER A 8 -13.83 3.16 11.44
N LYS A 9 -13.35 4.22 12.09
CA LYS A 9 -13.76 5.60 11.87
C LYS A 9 -12.53 6.47 11.74
N GLN A 10 -12.48 7.28 10.69
CA GLN A 10 -11.47 8.33 10.57
C GLN A 10 -11.76 9.44 11.59
N MET A 11 -10.73 9.82 12.34
CA MET A 11 -10.86 10.82 13.43
C MET A 11 -10.77 12.26 12.92
N ASN A 12 -9.90 12.53 11.96
CA ASN A 12 -9.64 13.86 11.42
C ASN A 12 -9.57 13.80 9.89
N ILE A 13 -9.81 14.92 9.20
CA ILE A 13 -9.59 15.05 7.76
C ILE A 13 -8.16 14.59 7.43
N SER A 14 -7.99 13.84 6.34
CA SER A 14 -6.68 13.33 5.96
C SER A 14 -5.71 14.46 5.60
N ASP A 15 -4.42 14.13 5.49
CA ASP A 15 -3.49 14.97 4.76
C ASP A 15 -3.90 15.11 3.29
N VAL A 16 -3.32 16.10 2.63
CA VAL A 16 -3.58 16.36 1.21
C VAL A 16 -3.07 15.20 0.34
N GLY A 17 -3.89 14.80 -0.63
CA GLY A 17 -3.57 13.78 -1.61
C GLY A 17 -2.33 14.14 -2.44
N LYS A 18 -1.48 13.13 -2.64
CA LYS A 18 -0.28 13.21 -3.48
C LYS A 18 -0.45 12.34 -4.73
N LYS A 19 0.21 12.70 -5.82
CA LYS A 19 0.14 11.94 -7.07
C LYS A 19 0.80 10.57 -6.87
N GLY A 20 0.02 9.54 -7.14
CA GLY A 20 0.44 8.15 -7.10
C GLY A 20 0.18 7.46 -8.45
N PHE A 21 1.03 6.50 -8.80
CA PHE A 21 0.97 5.77 -10.05
C PHE A 21 1.14 4.28 -9.80
N ILE A 22 0.28 3.48 -10.42
CA ILE A 22 0.45 2.03 -10.52
C ILE A 22 1.54 1.75 -11.55
N LEU A 23 2.54 0.96 -11.16
CA LEU A 23 3.67 0.58 -11.99
C LEU A 23 3.47 -0.84 -12.51
N GLY A 24 3.19 -1.01 -13.80
CA GLY A 24 2.88 -2.31 -14.38
C GLY A 24 1.49 -2.80 -13.98
N ASN A 25 1.37 -4.07 -13.58
CA ASN A 25 0.11 -4.67 -13.17
C ASN A 25 -0.21 -4.28 -11.70
N ASP A 26 -1.45 -3.89 -11.42
CA ASP A 26 -1.89 -3.54 -10.05
C ASP A 26 -1.78 -4.73 -9.08
N ASP A 27 -1.90 -5.97 -9.60
CA ASP A 27 -1.74 -7.19 -8.79
C ASP A 27 -0.27 -7.42 -8.34
N ASP A 28 0.71 -6.69 -8.88
CA ASP A 28 2.14 -6.77 -8.51
C ASP A 28 2.50 -5.87 -7.31
N TRP A 29 1.59 -4.98 -6.90
CA TRP A 29 1.76 -4.06 -5.76
C TRP A 29 2.97 -3.12 -5.89
N ASN A 30 3.24 -2.67 -7.11
CA ASN A 30 4.28 -1.68 -7.38
C ASN A 30 3.63 -0.30 -7.58
N TYR A 31 3.94 0.63 -6.68
CA TYR A 31 3.41 2.00 -6.70
C TYR A 31 4.54 3.02 -6.63
N TYR A 32 4.42 4.09 -7.41
CA TYR A 32 5.27 5.26 -7.32
C TYR A 32 4.46 6.43 -6.77
N TYR A 33 4.95 7.05 -5.70
CA TYR A 33 4.38 8.29 -5.15
C TYR A 33 5.37 9.41 -5.38
N SER A 34 4.96 10.44 -6.13
CA SER A 34 5.89 11.51 -6.53
C SER A 34 6.22 12.49 -5.40
N GLY A 35 5.50 12.42 -4.27
CA GLY A 35 5.56 13.42 -3.22
C GLY A 35 4.82 14.73 -3.56
N GLU A 36 4.49 14.95 -4.83
CA GLU A 36 3.77 16.15 -5.28
C GLU A 36 2.30 16.07 -4.91
N THR A 37 1.78 17.14 -4.32
CA THR A 37 0.34 17.33 -4.14
C THR A 37 -0.37 17.41 -5.48
N GLY A 38 -1.56 16.82 -5.57
CA GLY A 38 -2.39 16.88 -6.77
C GLY A 38 -3.01 15.53 -7.16
N SER A 39 -3.89 15.55 -8.15
CA SER A 39 -4.38 14.32 -8.79
C SER A 39 -3.40 13.84 -9.87
N ALA A 40 -3.24 12.52 -10.01
CA ALA A 40 -2.56 11.92 -11.15
C ALA A 40 -3.44 11.87 -12.41
N GLN A 41 -4.72 12.22 -12.30
CA GLN A 41 -5.65 12.25 -13.43
C GLN A 41 -5.37 13.45 -14.34
N ALA A 42 -5.30 13.19 -15.66
CA ALA A 42 -5.07 14.20 -16.67
C ALA A 42 -6.08 15.36 -16.55
N GLY A 43 -5.59 16.60 -16.62
CA GLY A 43 -6.40 17.82 -16.46
C GLY A 43 -6.76 18.20 -15.02
N LEU A 44 -6.53 17.32 -14.03
CA LEU A 44 -6.87 17.54 -12.63
C LEU A 44 -5.64 17.64 -11.71
N GLY A 45 -4.45 17.86 -12.27
CA GLY A 45 -3.19 17.89 -11.52
C GLY A 45 -3.12 18.95 -10.42
N TRP A 46 -3.94 19.99 -10.50
CA TRP A 46 -4.04 21.09 -9.55
C TRP A 46 -4.98 20.81 -8.36
N VAL A 47 -5.77 19.73 -8.42
CA VAL A 47 -6.77 19.38 -7.41
C VAL A 47 -6.09 18.88 -6.13
N LYS A 48 -6.29 19.60 -5.02
CA LYS A 48 -5.81 19.21 -3.68
C LYS A 48 -6.87 18.39 -2.96
N SER A 49 -6.91 17.09 -3.21
CA SER A 49 -7.94 16.23 -2.63
C SER A 49 -7.68 15.88 -1.17
N TYR A 50 -8.75 15.67 -0.41
CA TYR A 50 -8.74 15.21 0.98
C TYR A 50 -9.79 14.11 1.15
N ILE A 51 -9.55 13.18 2.08
CA ILE A 51 -10.60 12.36 2.66
C ILE A 51 -11.20 13.17 3.81
N TYR A 52 -12.41 13.67 3.62
CA TYR A 52 -13.14 14.44 4.62
C TYR A 52 -13.70 13.54 5.72
N ASP A 53 -14.17 12.36 5.34
CA ASP A 53 -14.71 11.39 6.28
C ASP A 53 -14.60 9.95 5.73
N TYR A 54 -14.41 8.99 6.63
CA TYR A 54 -14.40 7.56 6.34
C TYR A 54 -14.96 6.76 7.51
N PHE A 55 -15.82 5.80 7.21
CA PHE A 55 -16.36 4.84 8.15
C PHE A 55 -16.46 3.46 7.51
N SER A 56 -16.16 2.41 8.25
CA SER A 56 -16.25 1.03 7.77
C SER A 56 -16.71 0.10 8.88
N VAL A 57 -17.59 -0.83 8.51
CA VAL A 57 -18.02 -1.96 9.35
C VAL A 57 -17.76 -3.24 8.58
N ALA A 58 -17.00 -4.15 9.16
CA ALA A 58 -16.76 -5.48 8.62
C ALA A 58 -17.26 -6.53 9.61
N VAL A 59 -18.05 -7.48 9.12
CA VAL A 59 -18.58 -8.60 9.88
C VAL A 59 -18.06 -9.88 9.24
N TYR A 60 -17.40 -10.70 10.04
CA TYR A 60 -16.87 -11.99 9.63
C TYR A 60 -17.58 -13.10 10.39
N THR A 61 -18.04 -14.12 9.68
CA THR A 61 -18.71 -15.27 10.25
C THR A 61 -18.10 -16.55 9.72
N GLU A 62 -17.81 -17.49 10.61
CA GLU A 62 -17.43 -18.85 10.22
C GLU A 62 -18.64 -19.58 9.62
N SER A 63 -18.44 -20.22 8.46
CA SER A 63 -19.43 -21.08 7.84
C SER A 63 -19.38 -22.48 8.44
N SER A 64 -20.54 -23.13 8.49
CA SER A 64 -20.68 -24.49 9.03
C SER A 64 -20.30 -25.59 8.01
N SER A 65 -19.62 -25.24 6.91
CA SER A 65 -19.18 -26.20 5.88
C SER A 65 -17.88 -26.90 6.25
N SER A 66 -17.58 -28.02 5.59
CA SER A 66 -16.25 -28.66 5.64
C SER A 66 -15.60 -28.60 4.24
N PRO A 67 -14.45 -27.94 4.06
CA PRO A 67 -13.72 -27.18 5.08
C PRO A 67 -14.48 -25.91 5.52
N ALA A 68 -14.20 -25.46 6.75
CA ALA A 68 -14.75 -24.21 7.27
C ALA A 68 -14.24 -23.04 6.43
N THR A 69 -15.14 -22.12 6.08
CA THR A 69 -14.78 -20.90 5.33
C THR A 69 -15.28 -19.67 6.07
N VAL A 70 -14.57 -18.55 5.93
CA VAL A 70 -15.01 -17.27 6.50
C VAL A 70 -15.83 -16.51 5.46
N ARG A 71 -17.05 -16.13 5.84
CA ARG A 71 -17.87 -15.18 5.07
C ARG A 71 -17.66 -13.78 5.63
N ALA A 72 -17.51 -12.80 4.75
CA ALA A 72 -17.33 -11.39 5.13
C ALA A 72 -18.43 -10.53 4.53
N GLY A 73 -19.07 -9.70 5.36
CA GLY A 73 -19.93 -8.59 4.96
C GLY A 73 -19.26 -7.29 5.34
N ILE A 74 -18.95 -6.44 4.36
CA ILE A 74 -18.22 -5.19 4.58
C ILE A 74 -19.08 -4.04 4.06
N PHE A 75 -19.23 -2.99 4.87
CA PHE A 75 -19.96 -1.77 4.56
C PHE A 75 -19.01 -0.59 4.74
N GLN A 76 -18.86 0.25 3.71
CA GLN A 76 -17.93 1.37 3.73
C GLN A 76 -18.60 2.65 3.24
N TRP A 77 -18.28 3.75 3.91
CA TRP A 77 -18.66 5.09 3.55
C TRP A 77 -17.41 5.94 3.51
N ILE A 78 -17.24 6.70 2.44
CA ILE A 78 -16.13 7.64 2.30
C ILE A 78 -16.64 8.91 1.64
N ARG A 79 -16.21 10.05 2.16
CA ARG A 79 -16.41 11.36 1.57
C ARG A 79 -15.04 11.92 1.26
N ALA A 80 -14.69 11.99 -0.02
CA ALA A 80 -13.39 12.51 -0.44
C ALA A 80 -13.52 13.32 -1.72
N GLY A 81 -12.70 14.37 -1.85
CA GLY A 81 -12.71 15.26 -3.00
C GLY A 81 -11.99 16.55 -2.69
N TRP A 82 -12.41 17.67 -3.28
CA TRP A 82 -11.71 18.96 -3.15
C TRP A 82 -12.69 20.10 -2.86
N SER A 83 -12.25 21.09 -2.09
CA SER A 83 -13.04 22.25 -1.68
C SER A 83 -14.37 21.90 -0.99
N GLY A 84 -14.38 20.84 -0.18
CA GLY A 84 -15.56 20.31 0.51
C GLY A 84 -16.50 19.48 -0.35
N ILE A 85 -16.31 19.46 -1.68
CA ILE A 85 -17.15 18.70 -2.62
C ILE A 85 -16.71 17.23 -2.62
N ASN A 86 -17.67 16.32 -2.53
CA ASN A 86 -17.42 14.89 -2.62
C ASN A 86 -17.36 14.44 -4.09
N PHE A 87 -16.25 13.81 -4.48
CA PHE A 87 -16.06 13.20 -5.80
C PHE A 87 -16.22 11.68 -5.77
N VAL A 88 -16.35 11.08 -4.58
CA VAL A 88 -16.51 9.63 -4.47
C VAL A 88 -17.94 9.20 -4.79
N GLN A 89 -18.06 8.23 -5.69
CA GLN A 89 -19.30 7.55 -6.04
C GLN A 89 -19.31 6.13 -5.47
N ALA A 90 -20.50 5.54 -5.32
CA ALA A 90 -20.67 4.18 -4.80
C ALA A 90 -19.85 3.15 -5.59
N GLU A 91 -19.76 3.29 -6.92
CA GLU A 91 -18.97 2.38 -7.74
C GLU A 91 -17.46 2.44 -7.45
N HIS A 92 -16.91 3.60 -7.06
CA HIS A 92 -15.50 3.72 -6.66
C HIS A 92 -15.24 2.90 -5.38
N ILE A 93 -16.16 2.97 -4.42
CA ILE A 93 -16.10 2.22 -3.16
C ILE A 93 -16.16 0.73 -3.44
N ILE A 94 -17.16 0.28 -4.21
CA ILE A 94 -17.36 -1.14 -4.55
C ILE A 94 -16.15 -1.71 -5.31
N LYS A 95 -15.60 -0.98 -6.29
CA LYS A 95 -14.39 -1.39 -7.02
C LYS A 95 -13.20 -1.54 -6.07
N GLY A 96 -13.00 -0.58 -5.15
CA GLY A 96 -11.97 -0.64 -4.12
C GLY A 96 -12.11 -1.84 -3.19
N MET A 97 -13.33 -2.10 -2.69
CA MET A 97 -13.64 -3.25 -1.83
C MET A 97 -13.38 -4.59 -2.51
N LYS A 98 -13.78 -4.73 -3.78
CA LYS A 98 -13.52 -5.96 -4.57
C LYS A 98 -12.01 -6.20 -4.72
N ARG A 99 -11.24 -5.18 -5.07
CA ARG A 99 -9.77 -5.28 -5.18
C ARG A 99 -9.14 -5.67 -3.84
N HIS A 100 -9.52 -5.00 -2.75
CA HIS A 100 -9.01 -5.31 -1.41
C HIS A 100 -9.33 -6.76 -1.00
N SER A 101 -10.58 -7.20 -1.19
CA SER A 101 -11.02 -8.55 -0.81
C SER A 101 -10.34 -9.64 -1.63
N LYS A 102 -10.15 -9.42 -2.94
CA LYS A 102 -9.38 -10.33 -3.82
C LYS A 102 -7.94 -10.49 -3.31
N ASN A 103 -7.26 -9.38 -3.03
CA ASN A 103 -5.88 -9.40 -2.55
C ASN A 103 -5.77 -10.05 -1.17
N LEU A 104 -6.63 -9.68 -0.22
CA LEU A 104 -6.62 -10.26 1.14
C LEU A 104 -6.83 -11.77 1.09
N LYS A 105 -7.81 -12.25 0.32
CA LYS A 105 -8.04 -13.69 0.11
C LYS A 105 -6.80 -14.37 -0.46
N SER A 106 -6.19 -13.79 -1.50
CA SER A 106 -4.98 -14.36 -2.12
C SER A 106 -3.78 -14.44 -1.17
N ILE A 107 -3.69 -13.54 -0.19
CA ILE A 107 -2.64 -13.55 0.84
C ILE A 107 -2.93 -14.63 1.87
N LEU A 108 -4.12 -14.58 2.49
CA LEU A 108 -4.48 -15.46 3.61
C LEU A 108 -4.60 -16.93 3.21
N GLU A 109 -4.95 -17.20 1.96
CA GLU A 109 -5.07 -18.56 1.42
C GLU A 109 -3.81 -19.00 0.66
N SER A 110 -2.75 -18.19 0.66
CA SER A 110 -1.49 -18.55 0.00
C SER A 110 -0.78 -19.66 0.78
N PRO A 111 -0.36 -20.76 0.11
CA PRO A 111 0.49 -21.77 0.75
C PRO A 111 1.88 -21.23 1.11
N ASN A 112 2.28 -20.08 0.54
CA ASN A 112 3.56 -19.43 0.78
C ASN A 112 3.48 -18.28 1.80
N LEU A 113 2.33 -18.08 2.45
CA LEU A 113 2.21 -17.07 3.51
C LEU A 113 3.15 -17.45 4.66
N PRO A 114 4.12 -16.59 5.04
CA PRO A 114 4.99 -16.89 6.16
C PRO A 114 4.21 -17.01 7.47
N PRO A 115 4.63 -17.89 8.40
CA PRO A 115 4.01 -17.96 9.71
C PRO A 115 4.18 -16.63 10.47
N PRO A 116 3.25 -16.28 11.36
CA PRO A 116 3.26 -14.99 12.06
C PRO A 116 4.58 -14.68 12.79
N GLU A 117 5.23 -15.68 13.37
CA GLU A 117 6.51 -15.52 14.07
C GLU A 117 7.62 -15.07 13.12
N GLN A 118 7.63 -15.57 11.88
CA GLN A 118 8.63 -15.18 10.88
C GLN A 118 8.39 -13.75 10.37
N ILE A 119 7.13 -13.34 10.21
CA ILE A 119 6.77 -11.95 9.85
C ILE A 119 7.25 -11.01 10.96
N ALA A 120 6.96 -11.34 12.23
CA ALA A 120 7.39 -10.55 13.38
C ALA A 120 8.92 -10.47 13.50
N ALA A 121 9.62 -11.60 13.33
CA ALA A 121 11.08 -11.64 13.37
C ALA A 121 11.72 -10.79 12.26
N THR A 122 11.15 -10.80 11.05
CA THR A 122 11.64 -9.97 9.93
C THR A 122 11.46 -8.48 10.23
N TYR A 123 10.31 -8.09 10.79
CA TYR A 123 10.07 -6.71 11.22
C TYR A 123 11.06 -6.28 12.31
N GLN A 124 11.30 -7.12 13.32
CA GLN A 124 12.26 -6.86 14.39
C GLN A 124 13.68 -6.71 13.85
N TRP A 125 14.08 -7.59 12.93
CA TRP A 125 15.38 -7.51 12.27
C TRP A 125 15.54 -6.17 11.53
N LEU A 126 14.60 -5.79 10.66
CA LEU A 126 14.61 -4.50 9.96
C LEU A 126 14.66 -3.32 10.95
N SER A 127 13.91 -3.42 12.04
CA SER A 127 13.88 -2.41 13.11
C SER A 127 15.21 -2.30 13.86
N SER A 128 16.00 -3.37 13.90
CA SER A 128 17.30 -3.44 14.58
C SER A 128 18.48 -3.00 13.70
N LEU A 129 18.28 -2.86 12.38
CA LEU A 129 19.35 -2.47 11.47
C LEU A 129 19.93 -1.08 11.80
N PRO A 130 21.24 -0.87 11.57
CA PRO A 130 21.83 0.46 11.61
C PRO A 130 21.07 1.44 10.69
N PRO A 131 20.83 2.70 11.12
CA PRO A 131 20.03 3.65 10.34
C PRO A 131 20.53 3.86 8.90
N ASN A 132 21.85 3.87 8.69
CA ASN A 132 22.48 3.98 7.37
C ASN A 132 22.17 2.79 6.47
N GLU A 133 22.18 1.56 6.99
CA GLU A 133 21.84 0.36 6.23
C GLU A 133 20.37 0.34 5.84
N LEU A 134 19.48 0.70 6.79
CA LEU A 134 18.05 0.78 6.55
C LEU A 134 17.71 1.81 5.46
N VAL A 135 18.33 3.00 5.53
CA VAL A 135 18.17 4.05 4.52
C VAL A 135 18.75 3.63 3.17
N ALA A 136 19.88 2.91 3.13
CA ALA A 136 20.46 2.41 1.89
C ALA A 136 19.51 1.43 1.18
N LYS A 137 18.95 0.45 1.91
CA LYS A 137 17.95 -0.50 1.37
C LYS A 137 16.71 0.23 0.83
N TYR A 138 16.20 1.20 1.58
CA TYR A 138 15.07 2.02 1.16
C TYR A 138 15.37 2.83 -0.10
N THR A 139 16.54 3.46 -0.16
CA THR A 139 16.96 4.27 -1.31
C THR A 139 17.05 3.42 -2.57
N ALA A 140 17.58 2.20 -2.48
CA ALA A 140 17.60 1.26 -3.60
C ALA A 140 16.20 0.92 -4.12
N LEU A 141 15.23 0.69 -3.21
CA LEU A 141 13.83 0.46 -3.57
C LEU A 141 13.20 1.68 -4.27
N GLN A 142 13.41 2.88 -3.72
CA GLN A 142 12.86 4.10 -4.29
C GLN A 142 13.47 4.40 -5.66
N GLN A 143 14.76 4.13 -5.86
CA GLN A 143 15.42 4.26 -7.16
C GLN A 143 14.86 3.28 -8.19
N ALA A 144 14.65 2.01 -7.79
CA ALA A 144 14.04 1.01 -8.69
C ALA A 144 12.62 1.41 -9.11
N ARG A 145 11.80 1.93 -8.18
CA ARG A 145 10.46 2.47 -8.47
C ARG A 145 10.51 3.67 -9.41
N LEU A 146 11.46 4.59 -9.20
CA LEU A 146 11.64 5.76 -10.06
C LEU A 146 12.01 5.34 -11.49
N VAL A 147 12.99 4.44 -11.64
CA VAL A 147 13.39 3.91 -12.95
C VAL A 147 12.20 3.29 -13.66
N LEU A 148 11.43 2.43 -12.96
CA LEU A 148 10.25 1.80 -13.54
C LEU A 148 9.16 2.82 -13.91
N ALA A 149 8.96 3.87 -13.11
CA ALA A 149 7.99 4.93 -13.40
C ALA A 149 8.37 5.72 -14.67
N VAL A 150 9.66 5.99 -14.87
CA VAL A 150 10.16 6.68 -16.08
C VAL A 150 10.06 5.76 -17.30
N THR A 151 10.53 4.52 -17.22
CA THR A 151 10.53 3.59 -18.35
C THR A 151 9.13 3.16 -18.78
N SER A 152 8.17 3.13 -17.85
CA SER A 152 6.75 2.88 -18.14
C SER A 152 5.98 4.13 -18.63
N GLY A 153 6.65 5.28 -18.74
CA GLY A 153 6.06 6.54 -19.22
C GLY A 153 5.03 7.15 -18.27
N LYS A 154 4.95 6.69 -17.00
CA LYS A 154 4.03 7.25 -15.99
C LYS A 154 4.46 8.64 -15.55
N ILE A 155 5.76 8.89 -15.56
CA ILE A 155 6.35 10.20 -15.34
C ILE A 155 7.36 10.49 -16.44
N LYS A 156 7.57 11.78 -16.74
CA LYS A 156 8.69 12.20 -17.60
C LYS A 156 10.00 12.02 -16.83
N SER A 157 11.12 11.84 -17.55
CA SER A 157 12.47 11.87 -16.96
C SER A 157 12.56 13.03 -15.96
N PRO A 158 13.15 12.83 -14.76
CA PRO A 158 13.13 13.84 -13.71
C PRO A 158 13.72 15.13 -14.28
N GLU A 159 12.85 16.08 -14.63
CA GLU A 159 13.27 17.46 -14.77
C GLU A 159 13.97 17.82 -13.47
N THR A 160 15.11 18.49 -13.59
CA THR A 160 16.04 18.97 -12.56
C THR A 160 15.42 19.90 -11.51
N LYS A 161 14.17 19.68 -11.12
CA LYS A 161 13.70 20.04 -9.80
C LYS A 161 14.52 19.19 -8.85
N LYS A 162 15.45 19.86 -8.14
CA LYS A 162 16.27 19.33 -7.05
C LYS A 162 15.50 18.18 -6.39
N PRO A 163 16.12 17.02 -6.13
CA PRO A 163 15.49 16.01 -5.29
C PRO A 163 15.12 16.77 -4.03
N ASN A 164 13.84 17.12 -3.89
CA ASN A 164 13.41 17.93 -2.79
C ASN A 164 13.59 16.95 -1.66
N ALA A 165 14.74 17.10 -0.97
CA ALA A 165 15.41 16.06 -0.23
C ALA A 165 14.31 15.26 0.41
N LEU A 166 14.05 14.04 -0.09
CA LEU A 166 12.93 13.22 0.36
C LEU A 166 13.08 13.27 1.87
N ALA A 167 12.20 14.05 2.53
CA ALA A 167 12.26 14.23 3.97
C ALA A 167 12.28 12.79 4.45
N HIS A 168 13.39 12.38 5.09
CA HIS A 168 13.64 10.96 5.29
C HIS A 168 12.40 10.45 6.02
N PRO A 169 11.63 9.55 5.39
CA PRO A 169 10.37 9.18 5.98
C PRO A 169 10.67 8.59 7.36
N PRO A 170 9.74 8.72 8.32
CA PRO A 170 9.89 8.10 9.63
C PRO A 170 10.36 6.65 9.49
N LYS A 171 11.19 6.20 10.42
CA LYS A 171 11.82 4.87 10.39
C LYS A 171 10.78 3.77 10.12
N GLU A 172 9.61 3.90 10.71
CA GLU A 172 8.48 2.99 10.58
C GLU A 172 8.00 2.89 9.13
N GLN A 173 7.88 4.01 8.41
CA GLN A 173 7.49 4.00 6.99
C GLN A 173 8.54 3.34 6.10
N ILE A 174 9.82 3.46 6.45
CA ILE A 174 10.88 2.75 5.74
C ILE A 174 10.72 1.24 5.95
N ILE A 175 10.52 0.82 7.20
CA ILE A 175 10.34 -0.60 7.55
C ILE A 175 9.10 -1.16 6.84
N ASP A 176 7.97 -0.45 6.85
CA ASP A 176 6.74 -0.88 6.19
C ASP A 176 6.94 -1.09 4.68
N ALA A 177 7.67 -0.19 4.02
CA ALA A 177 7.98 -0.32 2.60
C ALA A 177 8.86 -1.55 2.31
N LEU A 178 9.83 -1.85 3.18
CA LEU A 178 10.69 -3.03 3.03
C LEU A 178 9.97 -4.33 3.40
N MET A 179 9.10 -4.31 4.41
CA MET A 179 8.21 -5.42 4.76
C MET A 179 7.25 -5.77 3.62
N LEU A 180 6.77 -4.77 2.87
CA LEU A 180 5.97 -5.03 1.68
C LEU A 180 6.77 -5.80 0.62
N GLU A 181 8.02 -5.41 0.34
CA GLU A 181 8.87 -6.15 -0.60
C GLU A 181 9.20 -7.56 -0.09
N TYR A 182 9.40 -7.73 1.22
CA TYR A 182 9.54 -9.04 1.85
C TYR A 182 8.32 -9.93 1.61
N LEU A 183 7.11 -9.43 1.89
CA LEU A 183 5.88 -10.17 1.70
C LEU A 183 5.63 -10.49 0.23
N LYS A 184 5.97 -9.59 -0.69
CA LYS A 184 5.91 -9.86 -2.13
C LYS A 184 6.81 -11.05 -2.48
N ILE A 185 8.07 -11.04 -2.04
CA ILE A 185 9.02 -12.14 -2.28
C ILE A 185 8.48 -13.46 -1.71
N ALA A 186 8.02 -13.44 -0.47
CA ALA A 186 7.49 -14.64 0.20
C ALA A 186 6.27 -15.20 -0.55
N LEU A 187 5.35 -14.34 -0.99
CA LEU A 187 4.14 -14.73 -1.72
C LEU A 187 4.39 -15.03 -3.22
N GLY A 188 5.64 -15.03 -3.68
CA GLY A 188 5.99 -15.32 -5.07
C GLY A 188 5.67 -14.19 -6.07
N LYS A 189 5.46 -12.97 -5.58
CA LYS A 189 5.23 -11.77 -6.40
C LYS A 189 6.55 -11.13 -6.84
N PRO A 190 6.55 -10.41 -7.99
CA PRO A 190 7.75 -9.72 -8.45
C PRO A 190 8.15 -8.59 -7.48
N SER A 191 9.40 -8.62 -7.03
CA SER A 191 10.03 -7.55 -6.25
C SER A 191 10.90 -6.68 -7.16
N LEU A 192 10.96 -5.38 -6.85
CA LEU A 192 11.80 -4.44 -7.61
C LEU A 192 13.27 -4.44 -7.15
N ILE A 193 13.53 -5.04 -5.98
CA ILE A 193 14.87 -5.19 -5.42
C ILE A 193 15.16 -6.66 -5.15
N ASN A 194 16.44 -7.02 -5.25
CA ASN A 194 16.89 -8.40 -5.08
C ASN A 194 16.52 -8.92 -3.67
N LYS A 195 16.21 -10.21 -3.58
CA LYS A 195 15.98 -10.93 -2.33
C LYS A 195 17.09 -10.68 -1.31
N GLN A 196 18.35 -10.62 -1.73
CA GLN A 196 19.48 -10.34 -0.84
C GLN A 196 19.37 -8.97 -0.16
N ILE A 197 18.88 -7.95 -0.90
CA ILE A 197 18.69 -6.59 -0.37
C ILE A 197 17.59 -6.58 0.69
N VAL A 198 16.51 -7.34 0.49
CA VAL A 198 15.34 -7.37 1.38
C VAL A 198 15.52 -8.31 2.57
N LEU A 199 16.09 -9.49 2.36
CA LEU A 199 16.18 -10.57 3.35
C LEU A 199 17.50 -10.63 4.10
N GLY A 200 18.52 -9.88 3.65
CA GLY A 200 19.86 -9.94 4.24
C GLY A 200 20.55 -11.31 4.10
N MET A 201 20.03 -12.19 3.26
CA MET A 201 20.63 -13.49 2.96
C MET A 201 21.72 -13.30 1.90
N ASN A 202 22.94 -13.73 2.20
CA ASN A 202 24.01 -13.91 1.21
C ASN A 202 23.69 -15.14 0.34
#